data_AF-A0A3P8YTS1-F1
#
_entry.id   AF-A0A3P8YTS1-F1
#
_cell.length_a   1.000
_cell.length_b   1.000
_cell.length_c   1.000
_cell.angle_alpha   90.00
_cell.angle_beta   90.00
_cell.angle_gamma   90.00
#
_symmetry.space_group_name_H-M   'P 1'
#
loop_
_entity.id
_entity.type
_entity.pdbx_description
1 polymer ?
#
loop_
_entity_poly.entity_id
_entity_poly.type
_entity_poly.pdbx_seq_one_letter_code
_entity_poly.pdbx_strand_id
1 'polypeptide(L)'
;NKSLQPQSFQGFPPPPSKGGITVTTEDLECLDNGQFLNDVIIDFYLKYLLLEKAPKSVAERSHVFSSFFYKQLTRRDNASEDSTSISAQQRRHQRVKNWTRHVDIFKKDFLFVPVNQESHWYLVVVCFPGLEEPQCEAWSSPTSLRGTGGETTGEAKAGKEASGSKTLNGINELIPESTSMENQDKLTHLCVRYLQSEWDLRRGSVREFSPEQLKGSHCLVPLQDNSSDCGLYLLQYVESFLQDPVVHFDLPLCLERWFPRQQVRRKRDEIRDLVLHLYRLQRGSVGNIGHMGNVVS
;
A
#
# COMPACT_ATOMS: atom_id res chain seq x y z
N ASN A 1 2.94 31.66 23.43
CA ASN A 1 3.53 30.33 23.70
C ASN A 1 3.90 29.61 22.41
N LYS A 2 4.97 30.07 21.74
CA LYS A 2 5.56 29.42 20.54
C LYS A 2 6.73 28.48 20.89
N SER A 3 6.83 28.04 22.13
CA SER A 3 7.97 27.26 22.64
C SER A 3 7.58 25.81 22.81
N LEU A 4 7.81 24.99 21.76
CA LEU A 4 8.02 23.52 21.74
C LEU A 4 7.63 22.89 20.38
N GLN A 5 7.84 23.57 19.25
CA GLN A 5 7.75 22.87 17.96
C GLN A 5 9.02 22.03 17.73
N PRO A 6 8.89 20.72 17.44
CA PRO A 6 10.03 19.81 17.35
C PRO A 6 10.84 20.00 16.07
N GLN A 7 12.16 20.27 16.18
CA GLN A 7 13.00 20.47 14.99
C GLN A 7 13.13 19.24 14.08
N SER A 8 12.96 18.02 14.62
CA SER A 8 12.80 16.75 13.87
C SER A 8 12.64 15.56 14.84
N PHE A 9 12.05 14.47 14.37
CA PHE A 9 11.90 13.19 15.08
C PHE A 9 12.94 12.14 14.62
N GLN A 10 13.37 11.21 15.47
CA GLN A 10 14.12 10.03 15.00
C GLN A 10 13.15 9.17 14.18
N GLY A 11 13.38 9.01 12.88
CA GLY A 11 12.38 8.50 11.93
C GLY A 11 11.65 7.20 12.30
N PHE A 12 10.48 6.96 11.68
CA PHE A 12 9.67 5.76 11.90
C PHE A 12 9.93 4.69 10.83
N PRO A 13 10.11 3.41 11.20
CA PRO A 13 10.23 2.89 12.57
C PRO A 13 11.54 3.34 13.25
N PRO A 14 11.56 3.49 14.59
CA PRO A 14 12.76 3.87 15.33
C PRO A 14 13.91 2.86 15.18
N PRO A 15 15.17 3.31 15.34
CA PRO A 15 16.30 2.41 15.55
C PRO A 15 16.04 1.42 16.71
N PRO A 16 16.51 0.16 16.62
CA PRO A 16 17.46 -0.40 15.65
C PRO A 16 16.84 -0.84 14.31
N SER A 17 15.55 -0.59 14.09
CA SER A 17 14.88 -0.94 12.83
C SER A 17 15.49 -0.18 11.65
N LYS A 18 15.61 -0.84 10.49
CA LYS A 18 16.17 -0.22 9.27
C LYS A 18 15.10 0.50 8.47
N GLY A 19 15.52 1.54 7.74
CA GLY A 19 14.68 2.29 6.81
C GLY A 19 13.71 3.27 7.50
N GLY A 20 14.11 3.87 8.62
CA GLY A 20 13.31 4.91 9.28
C GLY A 20 13.03 6.11 8.36
N ILE A 21 11.81 6.64 8.41
CA ILE A 21 11.36 7.83 7.70
C ILE A 21 11.31 8.97 8.71
N THR A 22 12.19 9.96 8.55
CA THR A 22 12.20 11.17 9.37
C THR A 22 11.08 12.10 8.94
N VAL A 23 10.26 12.54 9.89
CA VAL A 23 9.21 13.55 9.69
C VAL A 23 9.64 14.83 10.40
N THR A 24 9.72 15.94 9.67
CA THR A 24 10.08 17.26 10.21
C THR A 24 8.84 18.09 10.56
N THR A 25 9.02 19.28 11.15
CA THR A 25 7.89 20.19 11.38
C THR A 25 7.35 20.73 10.06
N GLU A 26 8.22 20.98 9.08
CA GLU A 26 7.83 21.43 7.74
C GLU A 26 6.96 20.38 7.02
N ASP A 27 7.24 19.08 7.23
CA ASP A 27 6.37 18.02 6.71
C ASP A 27 4.97 18.05 7.32
N LEU A 28 4.82 18.47 8.59
CA LEU A 28 3.53 18.56 9.25
C LEU A 28 2.67 19.72 8.74
N GLU A 29 3.27 20.74 8.12
CA GLU A 29 2.52 21.86 7.53
C GLU A 29 1.58 21.39 6.41
N CYS A 30 1.94 20.31 5.70
CA CYS A 30 1.08 19.74 4.66
C CYS A 30 -0.20 19.08 5.20
N LEU A 31 -0.29 18.85 6.51
CA LEU A 31 -1.49 18.37 7.19
C LEU A 31 -2.49 19.49 7.52
N ASP A 32 -2.17 20.76 7.24
CA ASP A 32 -3.11 21.86 7.42
C ASP A 32 -4.25 21.78 6.40
N ASN A 33 -5.39 22.42 6.73
CA ASN A 33 -6.57 22.38 5.86
C ASN A 33 -6.27 22.96 4.47
N GLY A 34 -6.70 22.26 3.43
CA GLY A 34 -6.50 22.69 2.04
C GLY A 34 -5.11 22.44 1.46
N GLN A 35 -4.17 21.86 2.22
CA GLN A 35 -2.81 21.55 1.74
C GLN A 35 -2.73 20.16 1.11
N PHE A 36 -1.95 20.01 0.04
CA PHE A 36 -1.64 18.71 -0.54
C PHE A 36 -0.63 17.96 0.34
N LEU A 37 -0.87 16.67 0.60
CA LEU A 37 0.10 15.84 1.32
C LEU A 37 1.40 15.68 0.52
N ASN A 38 2.52 15.70 1.23
CA ASN A 38 3.83 15.47 0.64
C ASN A 38 4.24 13.97 0.70
N ASP A 39 5.32 13.63 -0.01
CA ASP A 39 5.84 12.25 -0.08
C ASP A 39 6.18 11.68 1.32
N VAL A 40 6.73 12.50 2.21
CA VAL A 40 7.18 12.08 3.55
C VAL A 40 5.99 11.60 4.38
N ILE A 41 4.90 12.37 4.40
CA ILE A 41 3.68 12.01 5.16
C ILE A 41 3.00 10.78 4.56
N ILE A 42 2.95 10.66 3.22
CA ILE A 42 2.40 9.48 2.54
C ILE A 42 3.20 8.23 2.92
N ASP A 43 4.52 8.24 2.69
CA ASP A 43 5.38 7.09 2.95
C ASP A 43 5.42 6.73 4.44
N PHE A 44 5.45 7.74 5.33
CA PHE A 44 5.38 7.56 6.78
C PHE A 44 4.10 6.83 7.19
N TYR A 45 2.93 7.34 6.78
CA TYR A 45 1.66 6.80 7.27
C TYR A 45 1.39 5.42 6.68
N LEU A 46 1.71 5.19 5.40
CA LEU A 46 1.62 3.87 4.78
C LEU A 46 2.49 2.83 5.50
N LYS A 47 3.70 3.23 5.90
CA LYS A 47 4.60 2.36 6.67
C LYS A 47 4.04 2.07 8.06
N TYR A 48 3.47 3.07 8.73
CA TYR A 48 2.78 2.91 10.00
C TYR A 48 1.60 1.94 9.89
N LEU A 49 0.76 2.09 8.85
CA LEU A 49 -0.37 1.20 8.60
C LEU A 49 0.08 -0.26 8.48
N LEU A 50 1.13 -0.52 7.69
CA LEU A 50 1.62 -1.88 7.46
C LEU A 50 2.26 -2.51 8.71
N LEU A 51 2.96 -1.72 9.52
CA LEU A 51 3.70 -2.23 10.69
C LEU A 51 2.86 -2.33 11.96
N GLU A 52 1.93 -1.39 12.19
CA GLU A 52 1.27 -1.21 13.49
C GLU A 52 -0.26 -1.41 13.44
N LYS A 53 -0.89 -1.25 12.27
CA LYS A 53 -2.36 -1.33 12.14
C LYS A 53 -2.85 -2.60 11.45
N ALA A 54 -2.14 -3.07 10.43
CA ALA A 54 -2.51 -4.25 9.68
C ALA A 54 -2.41 -5.52 10.54
N PRO A 55 -3.36 -6.46 10.45
CA PRO A 55 -3.18 -7.80 11.01
C PRO A 55 -1.90 -8.43 10.46
N LYS A 56 -1.12 -9.11 11.30
CA LYS A 56 0.19 -9.69 10.91
C LYS A 56 0.11 -10.56 9.65
N SER A 57 -0.94 -11.37 9.54
CA SER A 57 -1.18 -12.23 8.37
C SER A 57 -1.36 -11.44 7.07
N VAL A 58 -2.03 -10.28 7.12
CA VAL A 58 -2.21 -9.39 5.97
C VAL A 58 -0.90 -8.65 5.68
N ALA A 59 -0.25 -8.10 6.70
CA ALA A 59 1.01 -7.38 6.57
C ALA A 59 2.12 -8.23 5.92
N GLU A 60 2.23 -9.51 6.31
CA GLU A 60 3.19 -10.45 5.73
C GLU A 60 2.90 -10.79 4.27
N ARG A 61 1.63 -10.75 3.86
CA ARG A 61 1.17 -10.97 2.48
C ARG A 61 1.13 -9.69 1.65
N SER A 62 1.40 -8.53 2.24
CA SER A 62 1.44 -7.25 1.56
C SER A 62 2.86 -6.68 1.41
N HIS A 63 3.02 -5.80 0.43
CA HIS A 63 4.18 -4.94 0.26
C HIS A 63 3.72 -3.56 -0.20
N VAL A 64 4.28 -2.51 0.42
CA VAL A 64 4.02 -1.13 0.03
C VAL A 64 5.32 -0.54 -0.52
N PHE A 65 5.30 -0.10 -1.76
CA PHE A 65 6.38 0.67 -2.35
C PHE A 65 6.36 2.11 -1.84
N SER A 66 7.54 2.75 -1.75
CA SER A 66 7.60 4.20 -1.51
C SER A 66 7.07 4.98 -2.72
N SER A 67 6.60 6.22 -2.50
CA SER A 67 6.12 7.10 -3.58
C SER A 67 7.17 7.35 -4.66
N PHE A 68 8.45 7.25 -4.31
CA PHE A 68 9.57 7.38 -5.24
C PHE A 68 9.70 6.22 -6.22
N PHE A 69 9.13 5.04 -5.94
CA PHE A 69 9.22 3.88 -6.83
C PHE A 69 8.67 4.20 -8.22
N TYR A 70 7.41 4.65 -8.29
CA TYR A 70 6.76 4.98 -9.55
C TYR A 70 7.49 6.13 -10.27
N LYS A 71 7.90 7.15 -9.51
CA LYS A 71 8.66 8.30 -10.03
C LYS A 71 9.97 7.89 -10.69
N GLN A 72 10.73 6.96 -10.09
CA GLN A 72 11.98 6.46 -10.68
C GLN A 72 11.75 5.48 -11.84
N LEU A 73 10.70 4.67 -11.75
CA LEU A 73 10.33 3.72 -12.81
C LEU A 73 9.93 4.46 -14.11
N THR A 74 9.23 5.59 -13.98
CA THR A 74 8.67 6.35 -15.11
C THR A 74 9.48 7.57 -15.53
N ARG A 75 10.57 7.91 -14.82
CA ARG A 75 11.43 9.03 -15.21
C ARG A 75 11.93 8.84 -16.65
N ARG A 76 12.11 9.95 -17.36
CA ARG A 76 12.72 9.96 -18.68
C ARG A 76 14.17 9.48 -18.59
N ASP A 77 14.59 8.75 -19.62
CA ASP A 77 15.98 8.33 -19.77
C ASP A 77 16.86 9.58 -19.95
N ASN A 78 18.12 9.48 -19.50
CA ASN A 78 19.12 10.51 -19.77
C ASN A 78 19.95 10.14 -21.01
N ALA A 79 20.73 11.08 -21.52
CA ALA A 79 21.53 10.89 -22.74
C ALA A 79 22.50 9.68 -22.68
N SER A 80 22.98 9.32 -21.48
CA SER A 80 23.85 8.15 -21.31
C SER A 80 23.05 6.84 -21.34
N GLU A 81 21.86 6.81 -20.78
CA GLU A 81 20.98 5.64 -20.76
C GLU A 81 20.43 5.35 -22.17
N ASP A 82 20.13 6.40 -22.94
CA ASP A 82 19.60 6.28 -24.31
C ASP A 82 20.60 5.69 -25.31
N SER A 83 21.90 5.83 -25.05
CA SER A 83 22.96 5.28 -25.92
C SER A 83 23.31 3.81 -25.63
N THR A 84 22.69 3.20 -24.62
CA THR A 84 22.93 1.79 -24.28
C THR A 84 22.13 0.84 -25.18
N SER A 85 22.68 -0.34 -25.44
CA SER A 85 22.06 -1.39 -26.28
C SER A 85 20.92 -2.17 -25.60
N ILE A 86 20.61 -1.87 -24.33
CA ILE A 86 19.54 -2.54 -23.58
C ILE A 86 18.19 -1.86 -23.84
N SER A 87 17.11 -2.63 -23.77
CA SER A 87 15.75 -2.11 -24.02
C SER A 87 15.33 -1.04 -23.01
N ALA A 88 14.43 -0.15 -23.40
CA ALA A 88 13.86 0.87 -22.50
C ALA A 88 13.21 0.25 -21.24
N GLN A 89 12.62 -0.94 -21.37
CA GLN A 89 12.06 -1.69 -20.24
C GLN A 89 13.16 -2.07 -19.23
N GLN A 90 14.27 -2.63 -19.71
CA GLN A 90 15.39 -3.01 -18.84
C GLN A 90 16.01 -1.78 -18.16
N ARG A 91 16.13 -0.65 -18.86
CA ARG A 91 16.62 0.60 -18.25
C ARG A 91 15.72 1.08 -17.13
N ARG A 92 14.40 1.11 -17.36
CA ARG A 92 13.40 1.45 -16.33
C ARG A 92 13.54 0.56 -15.10
N HIS A 93 13.63 -0.76 -15.32
CA HIS A 93 13.78 -1.73 -14.22
C HIS A 93 15.10 -1.54 -13.45
N GLN A 94 16.22 -1.32 -14.14
CA GLN A 94 17.53 -1.14 -13.50
C GLN A 94 17.55 0.00 -12.47
N ARG A 95 16.74 1.05 -12.67
CA ARG A 95 16.61 2.17 -11.73
C ARG A 95 15.97 1.78 -10.41
N VAL A 96 15.07 0.80 -10.43
CA VAL A 96 14.27 0.40 -9.27
C VAL A 96 14.56 -1.01 -8.76
N LYS A 97 15.45 -1.78 -9.41
CA LYS A 97 15.79 -3.17 -9.06
C LYS A 97 16.18 -3.38 -7.59
N ASN A 98 16.62 -2.34 -6.89
CA ASN A 98 17.04 -2.43 -5.49
C ASN A 98 15.87 -2.27 -4.50
N TRP A 99 14.70 -1.78 -4.92
CA TRP A 99 13.51 -1.67 -4.05
C TRP A 99 13.09 -3.04 -3.51
N THR A 100 13.30 -4.09 -4.31
CA THR A 100 12.96 -5.49 -3.99
C THR A 100 14.16 -6.32 -3.56
N ARG A 101 15.31 -5.70 -3.24
CA ARG A 101 16.56 -6.43 -2.93
C ARG A 101 16.40 -7.45 -1.79
N HIS A 102 15.55 -7.14 -0.82
CA HIS A 102 15.35 -7.95 0.40
C HIS A 102 13.90 -8.44 0.56
N VAL A 103 13.10 -8.41 -0.51
CA VAL A 103 11.71 -8.87 -0.48
C VAL A 103 11.36 -9.58 -1.79
N ASP A 104 10.78 -10.77 -1.67
CA ASP A 104 10.23 -11.51 -2.80
C ASP A 104 8.78 -11.08 -3.01
N ILE A 105 8.56 -10.15 -3.95
CA ILE A 105 7.23 -9.58 -4.23
C ILE A 105 6.26 -10.60 -4.83
N PHE A 106 6.74 -11.71 -5.38
CA PHE A 106 5.89 -12.77 -5.95
C PHE A 106 5.35 -13.74 -4.91
N LYS A 107 5.80 -13.64 -3.65
CA LYS A 107 5.19 -14.31 -2.48
C LYS A 107 4.12 -13.45 -1.80
N LYS A 108 3.90 -12.24 -2.30
CA LYS A 108 2.92 -11.31 -1.77
C LYS A 108 1.62 -11.47 -2.54
N ASP A 109 0.52 -11.21 -1.85
CA ASP A 109 -0.79 -11.05 -2.46
C ASP A 109 -0.99 -9.63 -2.97
N PHE A 110 -0.50 -8.63 -2.24
CA PHE A 110 -0.85 -7.24 -2.52
C PHE A 110 0.39 -6.38 -2.61
N LEU A 111 0.59 -5.72 -3.75
CA LEU A 111 1.59 -4.69 -3.94
C LEU A 111 0.90 -3.34 -4.06
N PHE A 112 1.09 -2.48 -3.07
CA PHE A 112 0.57 -1.11 -3.08
C PHE A 112 1.62 -0.17 -3.67
N VAL A 113 1.24 0.57 -4.69
CA VAL A 113 2.07 1.57 -5.37
C VAL A 113 1.38 2.93 -5.28
N PRO A 114 1.78 3.80 -4.33
CA PRO A 114 1.31 5.17 -4.30
C PRO A 114 1.88 5.93 -5.50
N VAL A 115 1.02 6.64 -6.23
CA VAL A 115 1.40 7.40 -7.41
C VAL A 115 0.99 8.87 -7.26
N ASN A 116 1.91 9.76 -7.57
CA ASN A 116 1.65 11.20 -7.69
C ASN A 116 1.95 11.65 -9.12
N GLN A 117 0.93 12.14 -9.82
CA GLN A 117 1.06 12.76 -11.14
C GLN A 117 0.30 14.07 -11.14
N GLU A 118 0.93 15.13 -11.65
CA GLU A 118 0.31 16.46 -11.75
C GLU A 118 -0.31 16.96 -10.43
N SER A 119 0.39 16.71 -9.32
CA SER A 119 -0.06 17.03 -7.95
C SER A 119 -1.33 16.30 -7.51
N HIS A 120 -1.63 15.16 -8.12
CA HIS A 120 -2.74 14.29 -7.77
C HIS A 120 -2.25 12.92 -7.31
N TRP A 121 -2.62 12.57 -6.07
CA TRP A 121 -2.34 11.25 -5.49
C TRP A 121 -3.42 10.24 -5.85
N TYR A 122 -3.00 9.08 -6.32
CA TYR A 122 -3.86 7.91 -6.52
C TYR A 122 -3.10 6.61 -6.20
N LEU A 123 -3.83 5.51 -6.08
CA LEU A 123 -3.27 4.22 -5.69
C LEU A 123 -3.41 3.19 -6.80
N VAL A 124 -2.32 2.50 -7.10
CA VAL A 124 -2.33 1.26 -7.89
C VAL A 124 -2.09 0.09 -6.94
N VAL A 125 -2.94 -0.93 -7.02
CA VAL A 125 -2.80 -2.18 -6.26
C VAL A 125 -2.64 -3.35 -7.22
N VAL A 126 -1.49 -4.01 -7.19
CA VAL A 126 -1.29 -5.27 -7.92
C VAL A 126 -1.70 -6.42 -7.02
N CYS A 127 -2.68 -7.21 -7.46
CA CYS A 127 -3.20 -8.36 -6.73
C CYS A 127 -2.64 -9.67 -7.30
N PHE A 128 -2.16 -10.51 -6.39
CA PHE A 128 -1.60 -11.84 -6.59
C PHE A 128 -0.55 -11.93 -7.72
N PRO A 129 0.51 -11.10 -7.70
CA PRO A 129 1.54 -11.09 -8.75
C PRO A 129 2.23 -12.45 -8.94
N GLY A 130 2.19 -13.33 -7.94
CA GLY A 130 2.75 -14.68 -8.00
C GLY A 130 1.87 -15.72 -8.70
N LEU A 131 0.56 -15.51 -8.83
CA LEU A 131 -0.36 -16.49 -9.43
C LEU A 131 -0.28 -16.45 -10.95
N GLU A 132 -0.16 -17.61 -11.60
CA GLU A 132 -0.10 -17.72 -13.07
C GLU A 132 -1.50 -17.63 -13.70
N GLU A 133 -2.50 -18.22 -13.05
CA GLU A 133 -3.89 -18.20 -13.47
C GLU A 133 -4.81 -17.80 -12.31
N PRO A 134 -5.99 -17.20 -12.60
CA PRO A 134 -7.01 -16.94 -11.58
C PRO A 134 -7.41 -18.23 -10.87
N GLN A 135 -7.47 -18.19 -9.53
CA GLN A 135 -7.88 -19.34 -8.72
C GLN A 135 -9.22 -19.05 -8.06
N CYS A 136 -10.09 -20.06 -8.00
CA CYS A 136 -11.33 -20.00 -7.23
C CYS A 136 -11.17 -20.90 -6.02
N GLU A 137 -11.16 -20.32 -4.83
CA GLU A 137 -11.08 -21.07 -3.58
C GLU A 137 -12.42 -20.97 -2.83
N ALA A 138 -12.82 -22.07 -2.18
CA ALA A 138 -13.98 -22.06 -1.32
C ALA A 138 -13.70 -21.20 -0.08
N TRP A 139 -14.44 -20.10 0.06
CA TRP A 139 -14.32 -19.21 1.23
C TRP A 139 -14.63 -19.98 2.51
N SER A 140 -13.59 -20.27 3.28
CA SER A 140 -13.71 -20.87 4.61
C SER A 140 -13.69 -19.74 5.62
N SER A 141 -14.87 -19.26 6.00
CA SER A 141 -14.98 -18.20 7.00
C SER A 141 -14.32 -18.66 8.32
N PRO A 142 -13.55 -17.81 9.03
CA PRO A 142 -12.85 -18.20 10.26
C PRO A 142 -13.74 -18.61 11.44
N THR A 143 -15.07 -18.57 11.29
CA THR A 143 -16.02 -18.69 12.40
C THR A 143 -16.42 -20.14 12.75
N SER A 144 -15.95 -21.16 12.05
CA SER A 144 -16.43 -22.54 12.22
C SER A 144 -15.65 -23.42 13.21
N LEU A 145 -14.67 -22.88 13.95
CA LEU A 145 -14.01 -23.60 15.04
C LEU A 145 -14.37 -23.01 16.42
N ARG A 146 -15.66 -23.10 16.78
CA ARG A 146 -16.11 -23.08 18.18
C ARG A 146 -17.25 -24.09 18.33
N GLY A 147 -17.12 -24.93 19.36
CA GLY A 147 -17.95 -26.12 19.66
C GLY A 147 -19.46 -25.89 19.69
N THR A 148 -20.34 -26.88 19.84
CA THR A 148 -20.27 -28.22 20.44
C THR A 148 -21.66 -28.84 20.26
N GLY A 149 -21.76 -30.17 20.14
CA GLY A 149 -22.86 -31.05 20.58
C GLY A 149 -24.34 -30.66 20.37
N GLY A 150 -25.06 -31.48 19.60
CA GLY A 150 -26.53 -31.50 19.61
C GLY A 150 -27.13 -32.31 18.47
N GLU A 151 -27.52 -33.56 18.73
CA GLU A 151 -28.37 -34.36 17.85
C GLU A 151 -29.76 -33.71 17.70
N THR A 152 -30.27 -33.66 16.48
CA THR A 152 -31.71 -33.82 16.19
C THR A 152 -31.92 -34.06 14.68
N THR A 153 -32.66 -35.11 14.39
CA THR A 153 -33.12 -35.57 13.07
C THR A 153 -34.25 -34.70 12.50
N GLY A 154 -34.23 -34.43 11.19
CA GLY A 154 -35.37 -33.85 10.45
C GLY A 154 -35.02 -33.46 9.02
N GLU A 155 -35.84 -33.90 8.06
CA GLU A 155 -35.59 -33.98 6.61
C GLU A 155 -35.60 -32.67 5.78
N ALA A 156 -34.79 -32.70 4.71
CA ALA A 156 -34.99 -32.20 3.34
C ALA A 156 -35.38 -30.72 3.04
N LYS A 157 -34.47 -29.97 2.41
CA LYS A 157 -34.47 -29.65 0.95
C LYS A 157 -33.54 -28.46 0.60
N ALA A 158 -33.18 -28.47 -0.69
CA ALA A 158 -32.65 -27.39 -1.52
C ALA A 158 -31.13 -27.15 -1.45
N GLY A 159 -30.46 -27.61 -2.51
CA GLY A 159 -29.08 -27.27 -2.81
C GLY A 159 -28.92 -25.76 -2.92
N LYS A 160 -28.07 -25.21 -2.05
CA LYS A 160 -27.44 -23.91 -2.28
C LYS A 160 -26.20 -24.19 -3.13
N GLU A 161 -26.26 -23.81 -4.39
CA GLU A 161 -25.05 -23.59 -5.17
C GLU A 161 -24.19 -22.58 -4.40
N ALA A 162 -23.02 -23.04 -3.95
CA ALA A 162 -22.02 -22.20 -3.36
C ALA A 162 -21.54 -21.23 -4.45
N SER A 163 -21.90 -19.94 -4.31
CA SER A 163 -21.29 -18.87 -5.09
C SER A 163 -19.84 -18.75 -4.62
N GLY A 164 -18.95 -19.47 -5.29
CA GLY A 164 -17.51 -19.36 -5.09
C GLY A 164 -17.06 -17.98 -5.52
N SER A 165 -16.37 -17.27 -4.63
CA SER A 165 -15.66 -16.03 -4.98
C SER A 165 -14.49 -16.37 -5.90
N LYS A 166 -14.41 -15.74 -7.06
CA LYS A 166 -13.25 -15.85 -7.94
C LYS A 166 -12.17 -14.89 -7.45
N THR A 167 -10.99 -15.41 -7.11
CA THR A 167 -9.79 -14.61 -6.90
C THR A 167 -9.18 -14.33 -8.27
N LEU A 168 -9.48 -13.15 -8.82
CA LEU A 168 -8.90 -12.69 -10.08
C LEU A 168 -7.54 -12.03 -9.80
N ASN A 169 -6.55 -12.40 -10.63
CA ASN A 169 -5.32 -11.62 -10.76
C ASN A 169 -5.71 -10.30 -11.43
N GLY A 170 -5.43 -9.17 -10.77
CA GLY A 170 -5.90 -7.88 -11.23
C GLY A 170 -5.01 -6.75 -10.76
N ILE A 171 -4.87 -5.73 -11.60
CA ILE A 171 -4.33 -4.44 -11.18
C ILE A 171 -5.55 -3.56 -10.90
N ASN A 172 -5.82 -3.37 -9.61
CA ASN A 172 -6.92 -2.54 -9.15
C ASN A 172 -6.42 -1.11 -8.98
N GLU A 173 -6.89 -0.22 -9.85
CA GLU A 173 -6.64 1.21 -9.75
C GLU A 173 -7.76 1.88 -8.96
N LEU A 174 -7.43 2.49 -7.81
CA LEU A 174 -8.39 3.27 -7.03
C LEU A 174 -8.23 4.74 -7.43
N ILE A 175 -8.97 5.19 -8.44
CA ILE A 175 -8.89 6.55 -8.97
C ILE A 175 -10.28 7.19 -9.02
N PRO A 176 -10.41 8.52 -8.81
CA PRO A 176 -11.60 9.27 -9.25
C PRO A 176 -11.81 9.17 -10.77
N GLU A 177 -13.07 9.19 -11.21
CA GLU A 177 -13.57 8.98 -12.60
C GLU A 177 -12.88 9.73 -13.77
N SER A 178 -11.85 10.55 -13.55
CA SER A 178 -11.25 11.41 -14.57
C SER A 178 -9.94 10.90 -15.19
N THR A 179 -9.50 9.66 -14.94
CA THR A 179 -8.40 9.07 -15.71
C THR A 179 -8.97 8.37 -16.94
N SER A 180 -8.57 8.82 -18.13
CA SER A 180 -9.01 8.19 -19.38
C SER A 180 -8.60 6.72 -19.41
N MET A 181 -9.38 5.87 -20.08
CA MET A 181 -9.04 4.45 -20.31
C MET A 181 -7.61 4.27 -20.85
N GLU A 182 -7.12 5.24 -21.65
CA GLU A 182 -5.74 5.25 -22.15
C GLU A 182 -4.67 5.31 -21.06
N ASN A 183 -4.95 5.93 -19.91
CA ASN A 183 -4.02 5.98 -18.78
C ASN A 183 -3.99 4.65 -18.02
N GLN A 184 -5.15 3.99 -17.90
CA GLN A 184 -5.25 2.65 -17.31
C GLN A 184 -4.42 1.63 -18.10
N ASP A 185 -4.53 1.64 -19.42
CA ASP A 185 -3.76 0.72 -20.28
C ASP A 185 -2.26 0.96 -20.16
N LYS A 186 -1.84 2.23 -20.12
CA LYS A 186 -0.42 2.60 -19.93
C LYS A 186 0.11 2.10 -18.58
N LEU A 187 -0.66 2.25 -17.51
CA LEU A 187 -0.29 1.79 -16.16
C LEU A 187 -0.24 0.27 -16.09
N THR A 188 -1.24 -0.42 -16.65
CA THR A 188 -1.30 -1.88 -16.76
C THR A 188 -0.06 -2.41 -17.47
N HIS A 189 0.26 -1.88 -18.65
CA HIS A 189 1.46 -2.27 -19.39
C HIS A 189 2.75 -1.96 -18.64
N LEU A 190 2.81 -0.86 -17.89
CA LEU A 190 3.98 -0.51 -17.09
C LEU A 190 4.19 -1.52 -15.96
N CYS A 191 3.14 -1.86 -15.22
CA CYS A 191 3.16 -2.87 -14.16
C CYS A 191 3.55 -4.25 -14.71
N VAL A 192 2.91 -4.70 -15.80
CA VAL A 192 3.24 -5.96 -16.49
C VAL A 192 4.72 -6.01 -16.87
N ARG A 193 5.25 -4.95 -17.50
CA ARG A 193 6.67 -4.87 -17.89
C ARG A 193 7.62 -4.85 -16.70
N TYR A 194 7.25 -4.17 -15.61
CA TYR A 194 8.03 -4.18 -14.37
C TYR A 194 8.08 -5.59 -13.77
N LEU A 195 6.92 -6.25 -13.63
CA LEU A 195 6.81 -7.60 -13.09
C LEU A 195 7.58 -8.62 -13.94
N GLN A 196 7.51 -8.51 -15.26
CA GLN A 196 8.31 -9.34 -16.17
C GLN A 196 9.81 -9.21 -15.87
N SER A 197 10.33 -7.97 -15.87
CA SER A 197 11.76 -7.75 -15.62
C SER A 197 12.20 -8.14 -14.20
N GLU A 198 11.32 -7.97 -13.21
CA GLU A 198 11.60 -8.42 -11.85
C GLU A 198 11.59 -9.96 -11.75
N TRP A 199 10.68 -10.64 -12.44
CA TRP A 199 10.64 -12.09 -12.49
C TRP A 199 11.89 -12.65 -13.15
N ASP A 200 12.26 -12.11 -14.31
CA ASP A 200 13.47 -12.50 -15.05
C ASP A 200 14.72 -12.35 -14.17
N LEU A 201 14.82 -11.25 -13.41
CA LEU A 201 15.96 -11.00 -12.52
C LEU A 201 15.98 -11.94 -11.29
N ARG A 202 14.82 -12.29 -10.73
CA ARG A 202 14.74 -12.94 -9.41
C ARG A 202 14.48 -14.44 -9.44
N ARG A 203 13.72 -14.93 -10.42
CA ARG A 203 13.27 -16.33 -10.50
C ARG A 203 14.09 -17.13 -11.49
N GLY A 204 14.56 -16.52 -12.58
CA GLY A 204 15.31 -17.21 -13.63
C GLY A 204 14.55 -18.35 -14.33
N SER A 205 13.27 -18.56 -13.99
CA SER A 205 12.36 -19.48 -14.67
C SER A 205 11.59 -18.75 -15.76
N VAL A 206 11.21 -19.48 -16.81
CA VAL A 206 10.43 -18.91 -17.90
C VAL A 206 9.00 -18.70 -17.42
N ARG A 207 8.57 -17.44 -17.42
CA ARG A 207 7.17 -17.02 -17.23
C ARG A 207 6.95 -15.76 -18.03
N GLU A 208 5.81 -15.66 -18.69
CA GLU A 208 5.37 -14.44 -19.36
C GLU A 208 4.26 -13.79 -18.55
N PHE A 209 4.35 -12.46 -18.42
CA PHE A 209 3.28 -11.62 -17.91
C PHE A 209 2.64 -10.89 -19.08
N SER A 210 1.32 -10.94 -19.14
CA SER A 210 0.53 -10.28 -20.19
C SER A 210 -0.58 -9.42 -19.57
N PRO A 211 -1.00 -8.32 -20.24
CA PRO A 211 -2.15 -7.54 -19.82
C PRO A 211 -3.46 -8.34 -19.74
N GLU A 212 -3.56 -9.45 -20.48
CA GLU A 212 -4.70 -10.36 -20.45
C GLU A 212 -4.76 -11.17 -19.14
N GLN A 213 -3.60 -11.53 -18.59
CA GLN A 213 -3.46 -12.22 -17.30
C GLN A 213 -3.53 -11.26 -16.11
N LEU A 214 -2.98 -10.05 -16.25
CA LEU A 214 -3.01 -8.98 -15.25
C LEU A 214 -3.92 -7.87 -15.73
N LYS A 215 -5.24 -8.12 -15.71
CA LYS A 215 -6.23 -7.15 -16.18
C LYS A 215 -6.21 -5.91 -15.29
N GLY A 216 -6.00 -4.75 -15.91
CA GLY A 216 -6.23 -3.47 -15.27
C GLY A 216 -7.72 -3.19 -15.13
N SER A 217 -8.12 -2.58 -14.02
CA SER A 217 -9.47 -2.05 -13.84
C SER A 217 -9.47 -0.86 -12.91
N HIS A 218 -10.22 0.17 -13.29
CA HIS A 218 -10.68 1.18 -12.36
C HIS A 218 -11.67 0.58 -11.37
N CYS A 219 -11.44 0.87 -10.10
CA CYS A 219 -12.31 0.51 -9.00
C CYS A 219 -13.18 1.71 -8.64
N LEU A 220 -14.48 1.46 -8.43
CA LEU A 220 -15.40 2.51 -7.98
C LEU A 220 -15.23 2.67 -6.48
N VAL A 221 -14.60 3.76 -6.03
CA VAL A 221 -14.30 4.02 -4.61
C VAL A 221 -14.91 5.33 -4.13
N PRO A 222 -15.02 5.57 -2.80
CA PRO A 222 -15.52 6.84 -2.31
C PRO A 222 -14.65 8.00 -2.81
N LEU A 223 -15.23 8.98 -3.48
CA LEU A 223 -14.49 10.10 -4.07
C LEU A 223 -14.35 11.29 -3.11
N GLN A 224 -13.29 12.07 -3.31
CA GLN A 224 -13.08 13.35 -2.63
C GLN A 224 -14.10 14.40 -3.08
N ASP A 225 -14.50 15.28 -2.15
CA ASP A 225 -15.41 16.40 -2.39
C ASP A 225 -14.70 17.76 -2.40
N ASN A 226 -13.36 17.75 -2.38
CA ASN A 226 -12.51 18.94 -2.42
C ASN A 226 -11.28 18.70 -3.32
N SER A 227 -10.42 19.71 -3.46
CA SER A 227 -9.30 19.71 -4.41
C SER A 227 -7.97 19.20 -3.85
N SER A 228 -7.81 19.03 -2.54
CA SER A 228 -6.51 18.80 -1.88
C SER A 228 -6.38 17.43 -1.20
N ASP A 229 -7.48 16.74 -0.95
CA ASP A 229 -7.52 15.56 -0.06
C ASP A 229 -7.20 14.23 -0.76
N CYS A 230 -6.84 14.23 -2.04
CA CYS A 230 -6.50 13.01 -2.78
C CYS A 230 -5.48 12.12 -2.05
N GLY A 231 -4.48 12.73 -1.38
CA GLY A 231 -3.52 12.02 -0.54
C GLY A 231 -4.15 11.35 0.69
N LEU A 232 -5.12 11.99 1.34
CA LEU A 232 -5.84 11.39 2.48
C LEU A 232 -6.73 10.24 2.05
N TYR A 233 -7.37 10.35 0.87
CA TYR A 233 -8.14 9.27 0.28
C TYR A 233 -7.25 8.07 -0.05
N LEU A 234 -6.06 8.29 -0.65
CA LEU A 234 -5.05 7.26 -0.85
C LEU A 234 -4.73 6.52 0.46
N LEU A 235 -4.44 7.27 1.53
CA LEU A 235 -4.13 6.68 2.83
C LEU A 235 -5.33 5.90 3.41
N GLN A 236 -6.54 6.42 3.28
CA GLN A 236 -7.76 5.74 3.73
C GLN A 236 -8.05 4.48 2.92
N TYR A 237 -7.77 4.47 1.61
CA TYR A 237 -7.90 3.27 0.78
C TYR A 237 -7.00 2.15 1.29
N VAL A 238 -5.72 2.45 1.55
CA VAL A 238 -4.77 1.45 2.07
C VAL A 238 -5.17 1.02 3.48
N GLU A 239 -5.58 1.96 4.34
CA GLU A 239 -6.03 1.63 5.71
C GLU A 239 -7.24 0.69 5.70
N SER A 240 -8.24 0.97 4.86
CA SER A 240 -9.45 0.15 4.75
C SER A 240 -9.12 -1.23 4.16
N PHE A 241 -8.26 -1.28 3.13
CA PHE A 241 -7.82 -2.54 2.51
C PHE A 241 -7.05 -3.42 3.48
N LEU A 242 -6.13 -2.85 4.27
CA LEU A 242 -5.32 -3.64 5.20
C LEU A 242 -6.13 -4.14 6.41
N GLN A 243 -7.20 -3.44 6.80
CA GLN A 243 -8.09 -3.86 7.88
C GLN A 243 -9.04 -4.96 7.45
N ASP A 244 -9.63 -4.84 6.27
CA ASP A 244 -10.54 -5.83 5.68
C ASP A 244 -10.21 -6.00 4.19
N PRO A 245 -9.27 -6.90 3.85
CA PRO A 245 -8.83 -7.09 2.47
C PRO A 245 -9.99 -7.48 1.58
N VAL A 246 -10.00 -6.91 0.38
CA VAL A 246 -10.95 -7.31 -0.67
C VAL A 246 -10.64 -8.76 -1.05
N VAL A 247 -11.62 -9.65 -0.92
CA VAL A 247 -11.51 -11.09 -1.26
C VAL A 247 -12.35 -11.48 -2.48
N HIS A 248 -13.05 -10.51 -3.07
CA HIS A 248 -13.85 -10.66 -4.28
C HIS A 248 -13.30 -9.73 -5.35
N PHE A 249 -12.85 -10.27 -6.48
CA PHE A 249 -12.15 -9.50 -7.52
C PHE A 249 -12.93 -9.42 -8.83
N ASP A 250 -14.24 -9.70 -8.79
CA ASP A 250 -15.11 -9.52 -9.96
C ASP A 250 -15.05 -8.05 -10.42
N LEU A 251 -14.68 -7.86 -11.68
CA LEU A 251 -14.44 -6.53 -12.24
C LEU A 251 -15.72 -5.94 -12.88
N PRO A 252 -15.99 -4.64 -12.73
CA PRO A 252 -15.21 -3.67 -11.96
C PRO A 252 -15.42 -3.83 -10.45
N LEU A 253 -14.38 -3.57 -9.67
CA LEU A 253 -14.46 -3.65 -8.22
C LEU A 253 -15.27 -2.46 -7.67
N CYS A 254 -16.47 -2.73 -7.15
CA CYS A 254 -17.41 -1.72 -6.66
C CYS A 254 -17.33 -1.54 -5.14
N LEU A 255 -16.73 -0.43 -4.71
CA LEU A 255 -16.41 -0.07 -3.33
C LEU A 255 -16.89 1.36 -2.98
N GLU A 256 -17.88 1.91 -3.67
CA GLU A 256 -18.32 3.33 -3.50
C GLU A 256 -18.76 3.69 -2.06
N ARG A 257 -19.12 2.68 -1.26
CA ARG A 257 -19.54 2.82 0.15
C ARG A 257 -18.55 2.20 1.14
N TRP A 258 -17.30 2.02 0.72
CA TRP A 258 -16.30 1.29 1.50
C TRP A 258 -16.02 1.92 2.87
N PHE A 259 -16.04 3.25 2.95
CA PHE A 259 -15.96 3.98 4.21
C PHE A 259 -16.73 5.30 4.16
N PRO A 260 -17.22 5.80 5.31
CA PRO A 260 -17.85 7.11 5.39
C PRO A 260 -16.80 8.22 5.26
N ARG A 261 -17.15 9.30 4.53
CA ARG A 261 -16.28 10.48 4.33
C ARG A 261 -15.79 11.13 5.63
N GLN A 262 -16.51 10.97 6.73
CA GLN A 262 -16.10 11.47 8.04
C GLN A 262 -14.75 10.90 8.52
N GLN A 263 -14.40 9.67 8.13
CA GLN A 263 -13.09 9.11 8.46
C GLN A 263 -11.96 9.88 7.79
N VAL A 264 -12.12 10.27 6.52
CA VAL A 264 -11.12 11.08 5.81
C VAL A 264 -11.01 12.48 6.40
N ARG A 265 -12.13 13.11 6.77
CA ARG A 265 -12.16 14.48 7.33
C ARG A 265 -11.34 14.64 8.61
N ARG A 266 -11.22 13.59 9.42
CA ARG A 266 -10.44 13.60 10.67
C ARG A 266 -8.98 13.19 10.47
N LYS A 267 -8.65 12.64 9.30
CA LYS A 267 -7.38 11.96 9.06
C LYS A 267 -6.17 12.90 9.14
N ARG A 268 -6.32 14.19 8.78
CA ARG A 268 -5.27 15.21 8.98
C ARG A 268 -4.85 15.31 10.44
N ASP A 269 -5.84 15.44 11.33
CA ASP A 269 -5.61 15.55 12.77
C ASP A 269 -5.11 14.23 13.36
N GLU A 270 -5.66 13.09 12.93
CA GLU A 270 -5.20 11.76 13.34
C GLU A 270 -3.71 11.54 13.02
N ILE A 271 -3.27 11.88 11.80
CA ILE A 271 -1.86 11.74 11.40
C ILE A 271 -0.99 12.71 12.21
N ARG A 272 -1.42 13.96 12.39
CA ARG A 272 -0.67 14.97 13.16
C ARG A 272 -0.49 14.51 14.61
N ASP A 273 -1.56 14.07 15.25
CA ASP A 273 -1.55 13.59 16.64
C ASP A 273 -0.69 12.34 16.79
N LEU A 274 -0.73 11.43 15.81
CA LEU A 274 0.13 10.25 15.76
C LEU A 274 1.62 10.65 15.73
N VAL A 275 2.02 11.54 14.80
CA VAL A 275 3.43 11.98 14.71
C VAL A 275 3.87 12.64 16.01
N LEU A 276 3.04 13.52 16.59
CA LEU A 276 3.34 14.19 17.85
C LEU A 276 3.39 13.21 19.04
N HIS A 277 2.57 12.16 19.03
CA HIS A 277 2.58 11.10 20.03
C HIS A 277 3.87 10.28 19.96
N LEU A 278 4.22 9.79 18.77
CA LEU A 278 5.46 9.06 18.53
C LEU A 278 6.67 9.89 18.94
N TYR A 279 6.69 11.20 18.62
CA TYR A 279 7.71 12.15 19.05
C TYR A 279 7.92 12.18 20.57
N ARG A 280 6.83 12.21 21.33
CA ARG A 280 6.90 12.20 22.79
C ARG A 280 7.44 10.88 23.33
N LEU A 281 7.05 9.74 22.74
CA LEU A 281 7.54 8.42 23.15
C LEU A 281 9.05 8.29 23.00
N GLN A 282 9.61 8.72 21.87
CA GLN A 282 11.06 8.61 21.67
C GLN A 282 11.86 9.55 22.57
N ARG A 283 11.35 10.77 22.86
CA ARG A 283 12.00 11.66 23.84
C ARG A 283 11.94 11.14 25.27
N GLY A 284 10.81 10.54 25.66
CA GLY A 284 10.65 9.90 26.96
C GLY A 284 11.60 8.71 27.15
N SER A 285 11.90 7.97 26.08
CA SER A 285 12.80 6.82 26.13
C SER A 285 14.29 7.19 26.25
N VAL A 286 14.70 8.39 25.81
CA VAL A 286 16.09 8.89 25.93
C VAL A 286 16.38 9.42 27.35
N GLY A 287 15.36 9.77 28.13
CA GLY A 287 15.51 10.34 29.48
C GLY A 287 15.87 9.35 30.60
N ASN A 288 15.91 8.03 30.34
CA ASN A 288 15.96 7.01 31.40
C ASN A 288 17.27 6.21 31.49
N ILE A 289 18.36 6.66 30.84
CA ILE A 289 19.67 5.96 30.83
C ILE A 289 20.76 6.73 31.63
N GLY A 290 20.41 7.82 32.32
CA GLY A 290 21.38 8.74 32.93
C GLY A 290 21.30 8.92 34.46
N HIS A 291 21.07 7.87 35.25
CA HIS A 291 21.24 7.97 36.71
C HIS A 291 21.56 6.64 37.42
N MET A 292 22.66 5.99 37.05
CA MET A 292 23.38 5.09 37.95
C MET A 292 24.85 5.51 37.98
N GLY A 293 25.09 6.70 38.52
CA GLY A 293 26.41 7.12 38.97
C GLY A 293 26.61 6.67 40.41
N ASN A 294 27.67 5.89 40.64
CA ASN A 294 28.43 5.72 41.88
C ASN A 294 27.72 6.04 43.21
N VAL A 295 27.44 5.01 43.99
CA VAL A 295 27.58 5.10 45.45
C VAL A 295 28.65 4.11 45.87
N VAL A 296 29.82 4.67 46.14
CA VAL A 296 30.90 4.05 46.91
C VAL A 296 30.43 3.98 48.36
N SER A 297 30.51 2.81 48.98
CA SER A 297 30.82 2.60 50.39
C SER A 297 31.37 1.20 50.57
#